data_AF-A0A917F9B3-F1
#
_entry.id   AF-A0A917F9B3-F1
#
_cell.length_a   1.000
_cell.length_b   1.000
_cell.length_c   1.000
_cell.angle_alpha   90.00
_cell.angle_beta   90.00
_cell.angle_gamma   90.00
#
_symmetry.space_group_name_H-M   'P 1'
#
loop_
_entity.id
_entity.type
_entity.pdbx_description
1 polymer ?
#
loop_
_entity_poly.entity_id
_entity_poly.type
_entity_poly.pdbx_seq_one_letter_code
_entity_poly.pdbx_strand_id
1 'polypeptide(L)' 'MAQPNLTSYKCDDLTEITVQWQDDKALLQIGKTQKISLVHVRAASGARYANDQHEIWEHHAQLRWTDKNGTVRLCHPSIP' A
#
# COMPACT_ATOMS: atom_id res chain seq x y z
N MET A 1 2.76 9.83 -20.61
CA MET A 1 3.39 10.08 -19.29
C MET A 1 2.38 9.65 -18.24
N ALA A 2 2.55 8.46 -17.63
CA ALA A 2 1.66 8.00 -16.57
C ALA A 2 1.88 8.88 -15.34
N GLN A 3 0.85 9.57 -14.88
CA GLN A 3 0.92 10.30 -13.62
C GLN A 3 1.00 9.26 -12.49
N PRO A 4 1.90 9.42 -11.51
CA PRO A 4 1.92 8.54 -10.36
C PRO A 4 0.58 8.68 -9.63
N ASN A 5 -0.20 7.60 -9.59
CA ASN A 5 -1.46 7.58 -8.86
C ASN A 5 -1.13 7.54 -7.37
N LEU A 6 -1.29 8.67 -6.72
CA LEU A 6 -1.06 8.81 -5.30
C LEU A 6 -2.40 8.66 -4.57
N THR A 7 -2.52 7.64 -3.73
CA THR A 7 -3.76 7.32 -3.02
C THR A 7 -3.48 7.27 -1.53
N SER A 8 -4.24 8.04 -0.76
CA SER A 8 -4.18 8.02 0.70
C SER A 8 -5.17 7.00 1.24
N TYR A 9 -4.73 6.19 2.20
CA TYR A 9 -5.54 5.20 2.89
C TYR A 9 -5.48 5.46 4.40
N LYS A 10 -6.62 5.25 5.05
CA LYS A 10 -6.75 5.28 6.50
C LYS A 10 -6.97 3.87 7.01
N CYS A 11 -6.08 3.40 7.87
CA CYS A 11 -6.15 2.07 8.46
C CYS A 11 -7.02 2.04 9.72
N ASP A 12 -7.45 0.85 10.13
CA ASP A 12 -8.28 0.65 11.33
C ASP A 12 -7.65 1.23 12.61
N ASP A 13 -6.32 1.20 12.71
CA ASP A 13 -5.51 1.74 13.83
C ASP A 13 -5.34 3.27 13.77
N LEU A 14 -6.18 3.97 13.00
CA LEU A 14 -6.07 5.41 12.71
C LEU A 14 -4.76 5.82 12.03
N THR A 15 -3.95 4.85 11.60
CA THR A 15 -2.73 5.10 10.84
C THR A 15 -3.08 5.56 9.44
N GLU A 16 -2.55 6.71 9.04
CA GLU A 16 -2.64 7.20 7.66
C GLU A 16 -1.41 6.79 6.88
N ILE A 17 -1.65 6.16 5.73
CA ILE A 17 -0.62 5.75 4.80
C ILE A 17 -0.94 6.32 3.42
N THR A 18 0.09 6.65 2.66
CA THR A 18 -0.04 7.14 1.29
C THR A 18 0.71 6.20 0.38
N VAL A 19 0.03 5.62 -0.60
CA VAL A 19 0.66 4.76 -1.60
C VAL A 19 0.80 5.53 -2.89
N GLN A 20 2.02 5.61 -3.40
CA GLN A 20 2.30 6.10 -4.73
C GLN A 20 2.48 4.89 -5.65
N TRP A 21 1.46 4.62 -6.45
CA TRP A 21 1.42 3.53 -7.42
C TRP A 21 2.22 3.89 -8.68
N GLN A 22 3.06 2.95 -9.11
CA GLN A 22 3.81 2.96 -10.38
C GLN A 22 3.64 1.59 -11.03
N ASP A 23 3.86 1.46 -12.34
CA ASP A 23 3.58 0.23 -13.10
C ASP A 23 4.09 -1.07 -12.43
N ASP A 24 5.36 -1.10 -12.00
CA ASP A 24 5.98 -2.28 -11.38
C ASP A 24 6.33 -2.08 -9.89
N LYS A 25 6.05 -0.90 -9.32
CA LYS A 25 6.50 -0.52 -7.98
C LYS A 25 5.44 0.27 -7.24
N ALA A 26 5.38 0.11 -5.94
CA ALA A 26 4.59 0.96 -5.06
C ALA A 26 5.50 1.57 -4.00
N LEU A 27 5.40 2.88 -3.81
CA LEU A 27 6.04 3.55 -2.67
C LEU A 27 4.98 3.77 -1.59
N LEU A 28 5.05 2.98 -0.54
CA LEU A 28 4.23 3.15 0.66
C LEU A 28 4.91 4.18 1.56
N GLN A 29 4.21 5.26 1.87
CA GLN A 29 4.64 6.27 2.82
C GLN A 29 3.76 6.19 4.08
N ILE A 30 4.40 5.99 5.23
CA ILE A 30 3.74 5.94 6.54
C ILE A 30 4.05 7.26 7.25
N GLY A 31 3.04 8.10 7.47
CA GLY A 31 3.22 9.45 7.99
C GLY A 31 4.07 10.35 7.05
N LYS A 32 4.96 11.17 7.64
CA LYS A 32 5.78 12.15 6.90
C LYS A 32 7.22 11.71 6.63
N THR A 33 7.71 10.66 7.28
CA THR A 33 9.15 10.34 7.32
C THR A 33 9.48 8.94 6.81
N GLN A 34 8.57 7.98 6.92
CA GLN A 34 8.86 6.59 6.55
C GLN A 34 8.38 6.32 5.12
N LYS A 35 9.31 5.98 4.23
CA LYS A 35 9.02 5.55 2.86
C LYS A 35 9.52 4.13 2.66
N ILE A 36 8.68 3.28 2.11
CA ILE A 36 8.91 1.86 1.90
C ILE A 36 8.68 1.58 0.42
N SER A 37 9.69 1.05 -0.24
CA SER A 37 9.61 0.63 -1.64
C SER A 37 9.16 -0.82 -1.71
N LEU A 38 8.13 -1.06 -2.50
CA LEU A 38 7.51 -2.36 -2.73
C LEU A 38 7.55 -2.65 -4.23
N VAL A 39 7.76 -3.90 -4.59
CA VAL A 39 7.73 -4.34 -5.99
C VAL A 39 6.45 -5.10 -6.27
N HIS A 40 5.91 -4.96 -7.47
CA HIS A 40 4.72 -5.70 -7.87
C HIS A 40 5.02 -7.20 -7.87
N VAL A 41 4.15 -7.98 -7.25
CA VAL A 41 4.23 -9.42 -7.16
C VAL A 41 2.99 -10.01 -7.81
N ARG A 42 3.21 -11.02 -8.66
CA ARG A 42 2.12 -11.69 -9.36
C ARG A 42 1.10 -12.25 -8.37
N ALA A 43 -0.15 -11.84 -8.50
CA ALA A 43 -1.28 -12.31 -7.70
C ALA A 43 -2.40 -12.84 -8.60
N ALA A 44 -3.24 -13.72 -8.07
CA ALA A 44 -4.38 -14.29 -8.80
C ALA A 44 -5.52 -13.27 -8.97
N SER A 45 -5.64 -12.31 -8.06
CA SER A 45 -6.61 -11.22 -8.12
C SER A 45 -6.09 -9.99 -7.38
N GLY A 46 -6.44 -8.80 -7.88
CA GLY A 46 -6.00 -7.52 -7.32
C GLY A 46 -4.55 -7.18 -7.63
N ALA A 47 -4.07 -6.09 -7.03
CA ALA A 47 -2.71 -5.59 -7.21
C ALA A 47 -1.91 -5.81 -5.92
N ARG A 48 -0.92 -6.71 -5.96
CA ARG A 48 -0.10 -7.08 -4.79
C ARG A 48 1.30 -6.57 -4.97
N TYR A 49 1.83 -5.91 -3.94
CA TYR A 49 3.19 -5.40 -3.92
C TYR A 49 3.85 -5.77 -2.61
N ALA A 50 5.06 -6.32 -2.67
CA ALA A 50 5.75 -6.78 -1.48
C ALA A 50 7.25 -6.50 -1.56
N ASN A 51 7.90 -6.54 -0.40
CA ASN A 51 9.35 -6.68 -0.24
C ASN A 51 9.63 -7.68 0.89
N ASP A 52 10.89 -7.84 1.29
CA ASP A 52 11.28 -8.78 2.34
C ASP A 52 10.63 -8.54 3.72
N GLN A 53 10.08 -7.34 3.95
CA GLN A 53 9.58 -6.91 5.26
C GLN A 53 8.12 -6.44 5.23
N HIS A 54 7.55 -6.06 4.10
CA HIS A 54 6.25 -5.42 4.04
C HIS A 54 5.51 -5.89 2.80
N GLU A 55 4.19 -5.94 2.92
CA GLU A 55 3.32 -6.27 1.82
C GLU A 55 2.12 -5.35 1.82
N ILE A 56 1.71 -4.88 0.65
CA ILE A 56 0.41 -4.28 0.42
C ILE A 56 -0.32 -5.08 -0.64
N TRP A 57 -1.62 -5.29 -0.43
CA TRP A 57 -2.48 -5.95 -1.39
C TRP A 57 -3.76 -5.15 -1.54
N GLU A 58 -3.97 -4.59 -2.71
CA GLU A 58 -5.21 -3.91 -3.06
C GLU A 58 -6.21 -4.92 -3.65
N HIS A 59 -7.38 -5.01 -3.01
CA HIS A 59 -8.48 -5.85 -3.46
C HIS A 59 -9.82 -5.14 -3.22
N HIS A 60 -10.59 -4.92 -4.28
CA HIS A 60 -11.98 -4.42 -4.23
C HIS A 60 -12.17 -3.17 -3.35
N ALA A 61 -11.34 -2.15 -3.54
CA ALA A 61 -11.36 -0.88 -2.78
C ALA A 61 -10.93 -0.97 -1.31
N GLN A 62 -10.25 -2.06 -0.92
CA GLN A 62 -9.55 -2.15 0.36
C GLN A 62 -8.07 -2.42 0.10
N LEU A 63 -7.21 -1.80 0.91
CA LEU A 63 -5.78 -2.06 0.94
C LEU A 63 -5.46 -2.86 2.20
N ARG A 64 -4.99 -4.09 2.02
CA ARG A 64 -4.43 -4.88 3.11
C ARG A 64 -2.95 -4.56 3.23
N TRP A 65 -2.52 -3.99 4.35
CA TRP A 65 -1.11 -3.74 4.65
C TRP A 65 -0.62 -4.75 5.70
N THR A 66 0.49 -5.42 5.41
CA THR A 66 1.20 -6.30 6.33
C THR A 66 2.54 -5.66 6.69
N ASP A 67 2.77 -5.45 7.99
CA ASP A 67 4.01 -4.92 8.55
C ASP A 67 5.11 -5.98 8.69
N LYS A 68 6.36 -5.56 8.98
CA LYS A 68 7.52 -6.44 9.21
C LYS A 68 7.35 -7.46 10.34
N ASN A 69 6.44 -7.23 11.29
CA ASN A 69 6.13 -8.21 12.31
C ASN A 69 5.02 -9.19 11.90
N GLY A 70 4.55 -9.11 10.64
CA GLY A 70 3.43 -9.91 10.14
C GLY A 70 2.06 -9.36 10.57
N THR A 71 2.01 -8.17 11.16
CA THR A 71 0.74 -7.55 11.58
C THR A 71 -0.03 -7.11 10.35
N VAL A 72 -1.24 -7.63 10.19
CA VAL A 72 -2.14 -7.26 9.09
C VAL A 72 -3.07 -6.15 9.53
N ARG A 73 -3.16 -5.10 8.72
CA ARG A 73 -4.06 -3.96 8.90
C ARG A 73 -4.88 -3.78 7.63
N LEU A 74 -6.17 -3.51 7.77
CA LEU A 74 -7.00 -3.13 6.64
C LEU A 74 -7.04 -1.60 6.59
N CYS A 75 -6.88 -1.08 5.39
CA CYS A 75 -6.85 0.35 5.14
C CYS A 75 -7.83 0.65 4.02
N HIS A 76 -8.69 1.63 4.27
CA HIS A 76 -9.68 2.08 3.32
C HIS A 76 -9.19 3.36 2.65
N PRO A 77 -9.40 3.53 1.34
CA PRO A 77 -9.01 4.74 0.65
C PRO A 77 -9.76 5.92 1.28
N SER A 78 -9.02 6.92 1.73
CA SER A 78 -9.56 8.18 2.23
C SER A 78 -9.80 9.08 1.03
N ILE A 79 -10.85 8.76 0.27
CA ILE A 79 -11.33 9.60 -0.84
C ILE A 79 -12.05 10.80 -0.20
N PRO A 80 -11.73 12.06 -0.55
CA PRO A 80 -12.52 13.21 -0.13
C PRO A 80 -13.94 13.19 -0.70
#